data_AF-A0A4Y9L0D5-F1
#
_entry.id   AF-A0A4Y9L0D5-F1
#
_cell.length_a   1.000
_cell.length_b   1.000
_cell.length_c   1.000
_cell.angle_alpha   90.00
_cell.angle_beta   90.00
_cell.angle_gamma   90.00
#
_symmetry.space_group_name_H-M   'P 1'
#
loop_
_entity.id
_entity.type
_entity.pdbx_description
1 polymer ?
#
loop_
_entity_poly.entity_id
_entity_poly.type
_entity_poly.pdbx_seq_one_letter_code
_entity_poly.pdbx_strand_id
1 'polypeptide(L)'
;MISSRMYLYVRSRQLEGSYPGDPTLGTFCQTNMRVLRGWGVPEESEWPYDTRIWPPEEPEGMDTAAKKHRICAYQRVRTLGECKLALARQCPVQLSMRIVPEDWRNPPENRIPMPANESSLTANHAICVVGYDERDHLIIQNSWGEKWGDQGYAYLPQRYFERYHTEAWIIPSDARSLPPLSSEGTFSRAWGFPDCLGEGLPFVGIELYDGPKDECVGWAFLVKRQGYADIEEFFIRPSFRGRGFGTALAELVKKRPQFEDCPLRLWIGHVDRNNVASATMQATAKRLGLSINPSRRNWASYVGM
;
A
#
# COMPACT_ATOMS: atom_id res chain seq x y z
N MET A 1 -16.67 6.77 -8.75
CA MET A 1 -17.09 5.49 -8.14
C MET A 1 -16.66 5.52 -6.68
N ILE A 2 -17.51 5.04 -5.77
CA ILE A 2 -17.20 4.86 -4.35
C ILE A 2 -16.92 3.38 -4.16
N SER A 3 -15.74 3.03 -3.65
CA SER A 3 -15.30 1.64 -3.52
C SER A 3 -15.91 0.98 -2.28
N SER A 4 -16.32 -0.29 -2.39
CA SER A 4 -16.83 -1.07 -1.27
C SER A 4 -15.79 -1.23 -0.17
N ARG A 5 -16.05 -0.55 0.96
CA ARG A 5 -15.24 -0.65 2.18
C ARG A 5 -15.35 -2.03 2.79
N MET A 6 -16.52 -2.67 2.71
CA MET A 6 -16.73 -4.02 3.24
C MET A 6 -15.86 -5.04 2.51
N TYR A 7 -15.89 -5.04 1.17
CA TYR A 7 -15.08 -5.93 0.36
C TYR A 7 -13.58 -5.77 0.65
N LEU A 8 -13.08 -4.52 0.65
CA LEU A 8 -11.68 -4.23 0.93
C LEU A 8 -11.27 -4.70 2.32
N TYR A 9 -12.12 -4.47 3.33
CA TYR A 9 -11.83 -4.90 4.69
C TYR A 9 -11.78 -6.43 4.78
N VAL A 10 -12.82 -7.13 4.31
CA VAL A 10 -12.89 -8.60 4.35
C VAL A 10 -11.72 -9.24 3.61
N ARG A 11 -11.44 -8.82 2.37
CA ARG A 11 -10.34 -9.37 1.57
C ARG A 11 -8.97 -9.09 2.19
N SER A 12 -8.78 -7.93 2.81
CA SER A 12 -7.53 -7.62 3.50
C SER A 12 -7.35 -8.45 4.76
N ARG A 13 -8.42 -8.66 5.54
CA ARG A 13 -8.42 -9.58 6.70
C ARG A 13 -8.13 -11.02 6.27
N GLN A 14 -8.70 -11.48 5.15
CA GLN A 14 -8.42 -12.79 4.57
C GLN A 14 -6.95 -12.90 4.11
N LEU A 15 -6.42 -11.87 3.44
CA LEU A 15 -5.04 -11.85 2.96
C LEU A 15 -4.01 -11.83 4.09
N GLU A 16 -4.32 -11.15 5.19
CA GLU A 16 -3.51 -11.15 6.43
C GLU A 16 -3.72 -12.41 7.28
N GLY A 17 -4.66 -13.28 6.93
CA GLY A 17 -4.97 -14.51 7.69
C GLY A 17 -5.66 -14.26 9.02
N SER A 18 -6.31 -13.10 9.18
CA SER A 18 -6.96 -12.66 10.42
C SER A 18 -8.49 -12.74 10.37
N TYR A 19 -9.08 -13.00 9.20
CA TYR A 19 -10.51 -13.30 9.04
C TYR A 19 -10.85 -14.73 9.49
N PRO A 20 -12.00 -14.98 10.16
CA PRO A 20 -13.02 -14.05 10.63
C PRO A 20 -12.84 -13.68 12.11
N GLY A 21 -11.60 -13.53 12.60
CA GLY A 21 -11.29 -13.22 14.00
C GLY A 21 -11.87 -11.89 14.48
N ASP A 22 -11.33 -11.33 15.57
CA ASP A 22 -11.86 -10.10 16.19
C ASP A 22 -12.21 -9.00 15.16
N PRO A 23 -13.48 -8.55 15.09
CA PRO A 23 -13.94 -7.53 14.14
C PRO A 23 -13.30 -6.16 14.33
N THR A 24 -12.69 -5.90 15.49
CA THR A 24 -12.03 -4.63 15.81
C THR A 24 -10.58 -4.55 15.30
N LEU A 25 -10.02 -5.68 14.88
CA LEU A 25 -8.62 -5.73 14.42
C LEU A 25 -8.51 -5.15 13.01
N GLY A 26 -7.74 -4.07 12.88
CA GLY A 26 -7.48 -3.38 11.62
C GLY A 26 -6.70 -4.21 10.58
N THR A 27 -6.33 -3.54 9.50
CA THR A 27 -5.51 -4.07 8.39
C THR A 27 -4.43 -3.06 8.00
N PHE A 28 -3.35 -3.52 7.39
CA PHE A 28 -2.28 -2.65 6.90
C PHE A 28 -2.70 -1.94 5.61
N CYS A 29 -2.25 -0.69 5.42
CA CYS A 29 -2.55 0.05 4.19
C CYS A 29 -1.95 -0.65 2.97
N GLN A 30 -0.75 -1.22 3.12
CA GLN A 30 -0.11 -2.04 2.08
C GLN A 30 -0.96 -3.25 1.69
N THR A 31 -1.70 -3.87 2.62
CA THR A 31 -2.62 -4.97 2.29
C THR A 31 -3.76 -4.48 1.42
N ASN A 32 -4.37 -3.34 1.75
CA ASN A 32 -5.42 -2.74 0.93
C ASN A 32 -4.92 -2.47 -0.50
N MET A 33 -3.69 -1.95 -0.64
CA MET A 33 -3.05 -1.75 -1.94
C MET A 33 -2.86 -3.05 -2.72
N ARG A 34 -2.48 -4.14 -2.03
CA ARG A 34 -2.37 -5.48 -2.64
C ARG A 34 -3.72 -6.03 -3.10
N VAL A 35 -4.79 -5.81 -2.33
CA VAL A 35 -6.15 -6.22 -2.71
C VAL A 35 -6.62 -5.43 -3.93
N LEU A 36 -6.51 -4.10 -3.91
CA LEU A 36 -6.86 -3.23 -5.03
C LEU A 36 -6.14 -3.62 -6.33
N ARG A 37 -4.86 -4.03 -6.22
CA ARG A 37 -4.07 -4.44 -7.40
C ARG A 37 -4.42 -5.84 -7.88
N GLY A 38 -4.54 -6.80 -6.97
CA GLY A 38 -4.67 -8.22 -7.28
C GLY A 38 -6.09 -8.66 -7.60
N TRP A 39 -7.07 -8.13 -6.88
CA TRP A 39 -8.49 -8.47 -7.00
C TRP A 39 -9.31 -7.30 -7.53
N GLY A 40 -8.96 -6.08 -7.11
CA GLY A 40 -9.73 -4.86 -7.39
C GLY A 40 -10.68 -4.56 -6.24
N VAL A 41 -11.78 -3.87 -6.55
CA VAL A 41 -12.80 -3.52 -5.57
C VAL A 41 -14.15 -3.27 -6.27
N PRO A 42 -15.26 -3.85 -5.79
CA PRO A 42 -16.57 -3.54 -6.33
C PRO A 42 -17.05 -2.16 -5.86
N GLU A 43 -18.15 -1.67 -6.41
CA GLU A 43 -18.76 -0.43 -5.93
C GLU A 43 -19.39 -0.63 -4.54
N GLU A 44 -19.42 0.43 -3.72
CA GLU A 44 -20.03 0.41 -2.39
C GLU A 44 -21.52 0.02 -2.43
N SER A 45 -22.22 0.26 -3.54
CA SER A 45 -23.61 -0.19 -3.72
C SER A 45 -23.74 -1.70 -3.96
N GLU A 46 -22.69 -2.39 -4.42
CA GLU A 46 -22.71 -3.85 -4.66
C GLU A 46 -22.49 -4.63 -3.36
N TRP A 47 -21.66 -4.11 -2.45
CA TRP A 47 -21.53 -4.64 -1.09
C TRP A 47 -21.35 -3.49 -0.07
N PRO A 48 -22.47 -3.00 0.51
CA PRO A 48 -22.44 -1.87 1.43
C PRO A 48 -21.70 -2.16 2.74
N TYR A 49 -21.09 -1.13 3.30
CA TYR A 49 -20.46 -1.20 4.62
C TYR A 49 -21.50 -1.36 5.73
N ASP A 50 -21.53 -2.55 6.34
CA ASP A 50 -22.38 -2.87 7.48
C ASP A 50 -21.60 -3.60 8.58
N THR A 51 -21.36 -2.91 9.70
CA THR A 51 -20.60 -3.46 10.84
C THR A 51 -21.48 -4.15 11.88
N ARG A 52 -22.80 -4.26 11.66
CA ARG A 52 -23.72 -4.86 12.64
C ARG A 52 -23.63 -6.38 12.71
N ILE A 53 -23.11 -7.02 11.66
CA ILE A 53 -22.99 -8.47 11.54
C ILE A 53 -21.52 -8.81 11.23
N TRP A 54 -20.96 -9.77 11.96
CA TRP A 54 -19.61 -10.27 11.72
C TRP A 54 -19.52 -11.79 11.97
N PRO A 55 -18.91 -12.56 11.05
CA PRO A 55 -18.48 -12.17 9.71
C PRO A 55 -19.65 -11.73 8.81
N PRO A 56 -19.46 -10.78 7.89
CA PRO A 56 -20.50 -10.38 6.94
C PRO A 56 -20.77 -11.50 5.93
N GLU A 57 -22.01 -11.61 5.49
CA GLU A 57 -22.35 -12.47 4.36
C GLU A 57 -21.91 -11.79 3.06
N GLU A 58 -21.11 -12.52 2.27
CA GLU A 58 -20.59 -12.02 0.99
C GLU A 58 -21.61 -12.24 -0.13
N PRO A 59 -22.02 -11.18 -0.86
CA PRO A 59 -22.85 -11.35 -2.05
C PRO A 59 -22.17 -12.19 -3.14
N GLU A 60 -22.95 -12.88 -3.96
CA GLU A 60 -22.39 -13.68 -5.05
C GLU A 60 -21.66 -12.80 -6.09
N GLY A 61 -20.52 -13.28 -6.58
CA GLY A 61 -19.82 -12.66 -7.71
C GLY A 61 -18.96 -11.43 -7.38
N MET A 62 -18.70 -11.13 -6.09
CA MET A 62 -17.94 -9.94 -5.68
C MET A 62 -16.53 -9.87 -6.27
N ASP A 63 -15.80 -11.00 -6.38
CA ASP A 63 -14.48 -11.02 -7.02
C ASP A 63 -14.54 -10.70 -8.52
N THR A 64 -15.62 -11.11 -9.21
CA THR A 64 -15.83 -10.80 -10.63
C THR A 64 -16.14 -9.31 -10.81
N ALA A 65 -16.97 -8.74 -9.93
CA ALA A 65 -17.25 -7.30 -9.92
C ALA A 65 -15.98 -6.48 -9.63
N ALA A 66 -15.20 -6.90 -8.64
CA ALA A 66 -13.97 -6.25 -8.21
C ALA A 66 -12.94 -6.08 -9.35
N LYS A 67 -12.82 -7.09 -10.21
CA LYS A 67 -11.85 -7.11 -11.32
C LYS A 67 -11.96 -5.90 -12.26
N LYS A 68 -13.15 -5.30 -12.39
CA LYS A 68 -13.42 -4.11 -13.23
C LYS A 68 -12.67 -2.87 -12.76
N HIS A 69 -12.28 -2.81 -11.49
CA HIS A 69 -11.68 -1.64 -10.85
C HIS A 69 -10.33 -1.96 -10.21
N ARG A 70 -9.56 -2.86 -10.84
CA ARG A 70 -8.17 -3.11 -10.46
C ARG A 70 -7.30 -1.89 -10.76
N ILE A 71 -6.59 -1.43 -9.73
CA ILE A 71 -5.55 -0.41 -9.91
C ILE A 71 -4.36 -1.04 -10.65
N CYS A 72 -3.60 -0.23 -11.38
CA CYS A 72 -2.41 -0.71 -12.09
C CYS A 72 -1.17 -0.75 -11.18
N ALA A 73 -1.00 0.27 -10.34
CA ALA A 73 0.18 0.44 -9.51
C ALA A 73 -0.16 1.19 -8.22
N TYR A 74 0.76 1.11 -7.26
CA TYR A 74 0.79 1.98 -6.08
C TYR A 74 2.24 2.32 -5.75
N GLN A 75 2.47 3.50 -5.19
CA GLN A 75 3.80 3.99 -4.81
C GLN A 75 3.82 4.40 -3.35
N ARG A 76 4.94 4.09 -2.68
CA ARG A 76 5.17 4.48 -1.30
C ARG A 76 5.62 5.92 -1.23
N VAL A 77 4.99 6.69 -0.34
CA VAL A 77 5.43 8.02 0.05
C VAL A 77 6.29 7.87 1.31
N ARG A 78 7.53 8.35 1.27
CA ARG A 78 8.53 8.19 2.33
C ARG A 78 8.88 9.49 3.04
N THR A 79 8.63 10.62 2.37
CA THR A 79 8.98 11.95 2.85
C THR A 79 7.83 12.94 2.69
N LEU A 80 7.89 14.03 3.46
CA LEU A 80 6.95 15.14 3.32
C LEU A 80 7.02 15.77 1.92
N GLY A 81 8.22 15.84 1.33
CA GLY A 81 8.41 16.32 -0.04
C GLY A 81 7.65 15.48 -1.06
N GLU A 82 7.78 14.15 -0.98
CA GLU A 82 7.02 13.21 -1.83
C GLU A 82 5.50 13.33 -1.58
N CYS A 83 5.07 13.53 -0.34
CA CYS A 83 3.65 13.75 0.00
C CYS A 83 3.10 15.01 -0.70
N LYS A 84 3.79 16.15 -0.55
CA LYS A 84 3.41 17.41 -1.24
C LYS A 84 3.45 17.28 -2.75
N LEU A 85 4.42 16.53 -3.28
CA LEU A 85 4.58 16.28 -4.71
C LEU A 85 3.43 15.44 -5.28
N ALA A 86 2.93 14.46 -4.54
CA ALA A 86 1.73 13.70 -4.89
C ALA A 86 0.49 14.59 -4.89
N LEU A 87 0.30 15.39 -3.85
CA LEU A 87 -0.83 16.31 -3.73
C LEU A 87 -0.85 17.36 -4.85
N ALA A 88 0.33 17.87 -5.24
CA ALA A 88 0.48 18.77 -6.39
C ALA A 88 0.06 18.11 -7.73
N ARG A 89 0.12 16.78 -7.81
CA ARG A 89 -0.38 15.98 -8.93
C ARG A 89 -1.83 15.51 -8.75
N GLN A 90 -2.56 16.12 -7.82
CA GLN A 90 -3.95 15.73 -7.50
C GLN A 90 -4.09 14.25 -7.11
N CYS A 91 -3.04 13.67 -6.52
CA CYS A 91 -3.04 12.31 -6.00
C CYS A 91 -3.16 12.37 -4.46
N PRO A 92 -4.33 12.05 -3.88
CA PRO A 92 -4.47 11.93 -2.44
C PRO A 92 -3.56 10.84 -1.87
N VAL A 93 -3.09 11.03 -0.64
CA VAL A 93 -2.16 10.10 0.01
C VAL A 93 -2.88 9.33 1.10
N GLN A 94 -2.99 8.01 0.96
CA GLN A 94 -3.43 7.16 2.06
C GLN A 94 -2.30 7.09 3.08
N LEU A 95 -2.58 7.45 4.33
CA LEU A 95 -1.59 7.60 5.39
C LEU A 95 -2.00 6.77 6.60
N SER A 96 -1.10 5.95 7.11
CA SER A 96 -1.18 5.34 8.44
C SER A 96 -0.11 5.95 9.33
N MET A 97 -0.47 6.23 10.58
CA MET A 97 0.43 6.82 11.55
C MET A 97 0.06 6.45 12.98
N ARG A 98 1.03 6.58 13.88
CA ARG A 98 0.75 6.50 15.32
C ARG A 98 0.00 7.76 15.75
N ILE A 99 -1.00 7.62 16.62
CA ILE A 99 -1.80 8.73 17.14
C ILE A 99 -1.91 8.70 18.67
N VAL A 100 -2.26 9.85 19.25
CA VAL A 100 -2.78 9.97 20.62
C VAL A 100 -4.31 9.98 20.51
N PRO A 101 -5.02 8.91 20.88
CA PRO A 101 -6.46 8.80 20.63
C PRO A 101 -7.29 9.96 21.20
N GLU A 102 -6.94 10.44 22.39
CA GLU A 102 -7.64 11.51 23.09
C GLU A 102 -7.53 12.84 22.33
N ASP A 103 -6.32 13.21 21.89
CA ASP A 103 -6.05 14.43 21.13
C ASP A 103 -6.77 14.43 19.77
N TRP A 104 -6.88 13.25 19.15
CA TRP A 104 -7.53 13.10 17.86
C TRP A 104 -9.05 13.07 17.98
N ARG A 105 -9.61 12.63 19.12
CA ARG A 105 -11.07 12.55 19.30
C ARG A 105 -11.71 13.93 19.22
N ASN A 106 -11.10 14.94 19.84
CA ASN A 106 -11.59 16.32 19.89
C ASN A 106 -10.43 17.31 19.63
N PRO A 107 -9.99 17.46 18.37
CA PRO A 107 -8.85 18.31 18.07
C PRO A 107 -9.19 19.79 18.29
N PRO A 108 -8.41 20.55 19.09
CA PRO A 108 -8.67 21.96 19.33
C PRO A 108 -8.56 22.76 18.03
N GLU A 109 -9.58 23.58 17.75
CA GLU A 109 -9.66 24.37 16.50
C GLU A 109 -9.44 23.53 15.23
N ASN A 110 -9.84 22.25 15.26
CA ASN A 110 -9.65 21.28 14.17
C ASN A 110 -8.18 20.99 13.83
N ARG A 111 -7.24 21.33 14.73
CA ARG A 111 -5.80 21.09 14.55
C ARG A 111 -5.35 19.93 15.42
N ILE A 112 -4.65 18.98 14.81
CA ILE A 112 -4.06 17.86 15.54
C ILE A 112 -2.84 18.39 16.32
N PRO A 113 -2.82 18.33 17.67
CA PRO A 113 -1.66 18.76 18.43
C PRO A 113 -0.48 17.79 18.23
N MET A 114 0.73 18.25 18.49
CA MET A 114 1.86 17.31 18.61
C MET A 114 1.73 16.49 19.89
N PRO A 115 2.12 15.21 19.88
CA PRO A 115 2.15 14.42 21.10
C PRO A 115 3.15 15.04 22.09
N ALA A 116 2.77 15.09 23.37
CA ALA A 116 3.65 15.59 24.44
C ALA A 116 4.94 14.78 24.57
N ASN A 117 4.85 13.46 24.31
CA ASN A 117 5.99 12.53 24.27
C ASN A 117 5.61 11.27 23.46
N GLU A 118 6.59 10.48 23.04
CA GLU A 118 6.34 9.29 22.20
C GLU A 118 5.58 8.16 22.91
N SER A 119 5.58 8.11 24.25
CA SER A 119 4.79 7.13 25.01
C SER A 119 3.28 7.39 24.96
N SER A 120 2.85 8.62 24.64
CA SER A 120 1.43 8.95 24.45
C SER A 120 0.83 8.39 23.15
N LEU A 121 1.68 8.01 22.19
CA LEU A 121 1.28 7.45 20.90
C LEU A 121 0.86 5.97 21.03
N THR A 122 -0.35 5.74 21.55
CA THR A 122 -0.84 4.41 21.97
C THR A 122 -1.64 3.67 20.90
N ALA A 123 -2.00 4.31 19.79
CA ALA A 123 -2.75 3.69 18.70
C ALA A 123 -2.13 3.95 17.32
N ASN A 124 -2.54 3.18 16.31
CA ASN A 124 -2.32 3.51 14.90
C ASN A 124 -3.66 3.84 14.26
N HIS A 125 -3.67 4.80 13.34
CA HIS A 125 -4.87 5.19 12.61
C HIS A 125 -4.54 5.48 11.15
N ALA A 126 -5.48 5.14 10.26
CA ALA A 126 -5.37 5.35 8.83
C ALA A 126 -6.34 6.44 8.36
N ILE A 127 -5.84 7.38 7.58
CA ILE A 127 -6.52 8.59 7.09
C ILE A 127 -6.09 8.89 5.65
N CYS A 128 -6.73 9.88 5.03
CA CYS A 128 -6.35 10.38 3.71
C CYS A 128 -5.81 11.80 3.82
N VAL A 129 -4.64 12.09 3.24
CA VAL A 129 -4.16 13.45 3.05
C VAL A 129 -4.65 13.96 1.71
N VAL A 130 -5.34 15.09 1.72
CA VAL A 130 -6.03 15.65 0.55
C VAL A 130 -5.50 17.03 0.14
N GLY A 131 -4.63 17.62 0.95
CA GLY A 131 -4.01 18.91 0.65
C GLY A 131 -2.99 19.31 1.71
N TYR A 132 -2.47 20.52 1.57
CA TYR A 132 -1.61 21.16 2.56
C TYR A 132 -1.79 22.67 2.49
N ASP A 133 -1.55 23.37 3.59
CA ASP A 133 -1.60 24.83 3.63
C ASP A 133 -0.19 25.44 3.63
N GLU A 134 -0.13 26.76 3.48
CA GLU A 134 1.12 27.54 3.58
C GLU A 134 1.62 27.67 5.04
N ARG A 135 0.86 27.18 6.02
CA ARG A 135 1.11 27.35 7.47
C ARG A 135 1.61 26.06 8.12
N ASP A 136 2.35 25.24 7.38
CA ASP A 136 2.96 23.99 7.83
C ASP A 136 1.99 22.88 8.28
N HIS A 137 0.77 22.83 7.73
CA HIS A 137 -0.16 21.72 7.96
C HIS A 137 -0.46 20.93 6.67
N LEU A 138 -0.73 19.65 6.85
CA LEU A 138 -1.42 18.79 5.90
C LEU A 138 -2.92 18.83 6.21
N ILE A 139 -3.76 18.87 5.19
CA ILE A 139 -5.22 18.75 5.32
C ILE A 139 -5.55 17.26 5.24
N ILE A 140 -6.14 16.72 6.30
CA ILE A 140 -6.47 15.31 6.41
C ILE A 140 -7.98 15.12 6.40
N GLN A 141 -8.45 14.14 5.64
CA GLN A 141 -9.82 13.63 5.68
C GLN A 141 -9.85 12.39 6.56
N ASN A 142 -10.73 12.40 7.56
CA ASN A 142 -10.92 11.29 8.49
C ASN A 142 -12.20 10.51 8.16
N SER A 143 -12.39 9.37 8.82
CA SER A 143 -13.50 8.44 8.61
C SER A 143 -14.45 8.35 9.81
N TRP A 144 -14.48 9.37 10.67
CA TRP A 144 -15.32 9.43 11.88
C TRP A 144 -16.59 10.27 11.70
N GLY A 145 -17.01 10.47 10.44
CA GLY A 145 -18.20 11.22 10.07
C GLY A 145 -17.99 12.74 10.02
N GLU A 146 -18.94 13.43 9.40
CA GLU A 146 -18.84 14.87 9.12
C GLU A 146 -18.91 15.74 10.38
N LYS A 147 -19.40 15.21 11.51
CA LYS A 147 -19.44 15.95 12.77
C LYS A 147 -18.08 16.03 13.48
N TRP A 148 -17.10 15.25 13.04
CA TRP A 148 -15.76 15.27 13.61
C TRP A 148 -14.91 16.35 12.94
N GLY A 149 -14.20 17.14 13.74
CA GLY A 149 -13.31 18.19 13.25
C GLY A 149 -14.03 19.25 12.40
N ASP A 150 -13.36 19.67 11.33
CA ASP A 150 -13.87 20.60 10.32
C ASP A 150 -14.63 19.84 9.23
N GLN A 151 -15.89 19.48 9.48
CA GLN A 151 -16.73 18.75 8.51
C GLN A 151 -16.13 17.40 8.07
N GLY A 152 -15.49 16.66 8.98
CA GLY A 152 -14.77 15.41 8.69
C GLY A 152 -13.28 15.58 8.39
N TYR A 153 -12.77 16.82 8.39
CA TYR A 153 -11.38 17.16 8.12
C TYR A 153 -10.66 17.70 9.37
N ALA A 154 -9.33 17.67 9.34
CA ALA A 154 -8.49 18.34 10.32
C ALA A 154 -7.16 18.78 9.69
N TYR A 155 -6.41 19.61 10.43
CA TYR A 155 -5.11 20.12 10.03
C TYR A 155 -4.02 19.41 10.84
N LEU A 156 -3.21 18.61 10.18
CA LEU A 156 -2.14 17.80 10.76
C LEU A 156 -0.79 18.52 10.58
N PRO A 157 -0.03 18.83 11.65
CA PRO A 157 1.28 19.45 11.50
C PRO A 157 2.20 18.60 10.61
N GLN A 158 2.89 19.20 9.65
CA GLN A 158 3.78 18.49 8.73
C GLN A 158 4.88 17.71 9.47
N ARG A 159 5.41 18.28 10.57
CA ARG A 159 6.35 17.60 11.49
C ARG A 159 5.79 16.33 12.14
N TYR A 160 4.47 16.23 12.30
CA TYR A 160 3.83 15.01 12.82
C TYR A 160 3.98 13.89 11.80
N PHE A 161 3.66 14.16 10.53
CA PHE A 161 3.87 13.22 9.42
C PHE A 161 5.33 12.75 9.37
N GLU A 162 6.28 13.69 9.35
CA GLU A 162 7.72 13.36 9.24
C GLU A 162 8.21 12.41 10.34
N ARG A 163 7.68 12.57 11.56
CA ARG A 163 8.09 11.77 12.71
C ARG A 163 7.32 10.48 12.88
N TYR A 164 6.03 10.44 12.59
CA TYR A 164 5.15 9.38 13.11
C TYR A 164 4.35 8.62 12.06
N HIS A 165 4.52 8.92 10.76
CA HIS A 165 3.94 8.07 9.72
C HIS A 165 4.57 6.67 9.73
N THR A 166 3.72 5.66 9.59
CA THR A 166 4.09 4.24 9.55
C THR A 166 3.81 3.61 8.20
N GLU A 167 2.91 4.18 7.40
CA GLU A 167 2.74 3.86 5.99
C GLU A 167 2.20 5.08 5.26
N ALA A 168 2.62 5.31 4.03
CA ALA A 168 1.95 6.27 3.17
C ALA A 168 2.02 5.79 1.71
N TRP A 169 0.90 5.86 1.02
CA TRP A 169 0.71 5.26 -0.30
C TRP A 169 -0.12 6.16 -1.21
N ILE A 170 0.24 6.18 -2.49
CA ILE A 170 -0.54 6.79 -3.55
C ILE A 170 -0.88 5.75 -4.61
N ILE A 171 -1.97 5.99 -5.32
CA ILE A 171 -2.30 5.30 -6.56
C ILE A 171 -2.07 6.32 -7.67
N PRO A 172 -0.98 6.20 -8.45
CA PRO A 172 -0.67 7.16 -9.51
C PRO A 172 -1.82 7.27 -10.53
N SER A 173 -2.25 8.50 -10.83
CA SER A 173 -3.27 8.78 -11.86
C SER A 173 -2.86 8.30 -13.25
N ASP A 174 -1.56 8.31 -13.54
CA ASP A 174 -0.98 7.89 -14.82
C ASP A 174 -0.91 6.37 -14.99
N ALA A 175 -1.14 5.61 -13.91
CA ALA A 175 -1.12 4.15 -13.94
C ALA A 175 -2.44 3.62 -14.52
N ARG A 176 -2.49 3.47 -15.84
CA ARG A 176 -3.65 2.89 -16.54
C ARG A 176 -3.69 1.38 -16.39
N SER A 177 -4.88 0.81 -16.20
CA SER A 177 -5.08 -0.64 -16.22
C SER A 177 -4.60 -1.20 -17.56
N LEU A 178 -3.66 -2.15 -17.52
CA LEU A 178 -3.08 -2.74 -18.72
C LEU A 178 -3.96 -3.90 -19.19
N PRO A 179 -4.39 -3.93 -20.46
CA PRO A 179 -5.18 -5.04 -20.99
C PRO A 179 -4.39 -6.36 -20.87
N PRO A 180 -5.06 -7.52 -20.67
CA PRO A 180 -4.37 -8.80 -20.70
C PRO A 180 -3.72 -9.02 -22.08
N LEU A 181 -2.44 -9.40 -22.09
CA LEU A 181 -1.64 -9.55 -23.31
C LEU A 181 -1.82 -10.92 -23.99
N SER A 182 -2.39 -11.90 -23.29
CA SER A 182 -2.59 -13.26 -23.77
C SER A 182 -3.80 -13.90 -23.10
N SER A 183 -4.61 -14.63 -23.87
CA SER A 183 -5.67 -15.50 -23.38
C SER A 183 -5.17 -16.90 -22.99
N GLU A 184 -3.89 -17.21 -23.18
CA GLU A 184 -3.31 -18.53 -22.96
C GLU A 184 -2.26 -18.54 -21.84
N GLY A 185 -2.45 -19.47 -20.90
CA GLY A 185 -1.49 -19.82 -19.85
C GLY A 185 -1.12 -18.71 -18.86
N THR A 186 -0.09 -18.99 -18.06
CA THR A 186 0.53 -17.99 -17.19
C THR A 186 1.68 -17.31 -17.94
N PHE A 187 1.69 -15.98 -17.96
CA PHE A 187 2.73 -15.18 -18.60
C PHE A 187 3.32 -14.14 -17.65
N SER A 188 4.42 -13.52 -18.06
CA SER A 188 5.04 -12.40 -17.36
C SER A 188 5.11 -11.17 -18.25
N ARG A 189 5.00 -9.97 -17.68
CA ARG A 189 5.25 -8.72 -18.41
C ARG A 189 5.95 -7.70 -17.52
N ALA A 190 6.66 -6.79 -18.16
CA ALA A 190 7.21 -5.60 -17.54
C ALA A 190 6.68 -4.36 -18.26
N TRP A 191 6.46 -3.29 -17.50
CA TRP A 191 5.93 -2.02 -17.97
C TRP A 191 6.46 -0.90 -17.08
N GLY A 192 6.32 0.35 -17.49
CA GLY A 192 6.78 1.46 -16.67
C GLY A 192 6.22 2.80 -17.11
N PHE A 193 6.38 3.78 -16.24
CA PHE A 193 6.01 5.17 -16.45
C PHE A 193 6.94 6.07 -15.63
N PRO A 194 6.98 7.40 -15.87
CA PRO A 194 7.75 8.32 -15.05
C PRO A 194 7.30 8.28 -13.60
N ASP A 195 8.23 8.10 -12.69
CA ASP A 195 7.97 8.02 -11.26
C ASP A 195 7.35 9.33 -10.75
N CYS A 196 6.08 9.25 -10.31
CA CYS A 196 5.32 10.37 -9.79
C CYS A 196 5.98 11.05 -8.59
N LEU A 197 6.83 10.32 -7.86
CA LEU A 197 7.54 10.77 -6.67
C LEU A 197 9.04 10.97 -6.91
N GLY A 198 9.54 10.71 -8.12
CA GLY A 198 10.97 10.54 -8.41
C GLY A 198 11.56 11.44 -9.48
N GLU A 199 11.16 12.71 -9.60
CA GLU A 199 11.74 13.71 -10.53
C GLU A 199 11.98 13.20 -11.98
N GLY A 200 11.07 12.37 -12.52
CA GLY A 200 11.18 11.85 -13.89
C GLY A 200 12.05 10.59 -14.05
N LEU A 201 12.56 10.03 -12.95
CA LEU A 201 13.18 8.70 -12.92
C LEU A 201 12.16 7.60 -13.27
N PRO A 202 12.59 6.39 -13.68
CA PRO A 202 11.65 5.34 -14.05
C PRO A 202 10.97 4.70 -12.82
N PHE A 203 9.65 4.53 -12.92
CA PHE A 203 8.90 3.52 -12.17
C PHE A 203 8.68 2.30 -13.08
N VAL A 204 9.03 1.11 -12.62
CA VAL A 204 8.84 -0.14 -13.39
C VAL A 204 8.02 -1.13 -12.59
N GLY A 205 6.94 -1.60 -13.21
CA GLY A 205 6.17 -2.74 -12.74
C GLY A 205 6.52 -4.01 -13.48
N ILE A 206 6.61 -5.10 -12.74
CA ILE A 206 6.75 -6.46 -13.27
C ILE A 206 5.59 -7.27 -12.71
N GLU A 207 4.90 -8.03 -13.53
CA GLU A 207 3.85 -8.92 -13.05
C GLU A 207 3.88 -10.29 -13.71
N LEU A 208 3.41 -11.27 -12.94
CA LEU A 208 3.07 -12.62 -13.36
C LEU A 208 1.55 -12.70 -13.37
N TYR A 209 0.99 -13.30 -14.42
CA TYR A 209 -0.44 -13.23 -14.69
C TYR A 209 -0.98 -14.54 -15.28
N ASP A 210 -2.10 -15.04 -14.76
CA ASP A 210 -2.85 -16.16 -15.31
C ASP A 210 -3.92 -15.61 -16.27
N GLY A 211 -3.66 -15.74 -17.58
CA GLY A 211 -4.52 -15.20 -18.64
C GLY A 211 -5.93 -15.80 -18.62
N PRO A 212 -6.08 -17.13 -18.71
CA PRO A 212 -7.38 -17.80 -18.72
C PRO A 212 -8.28 -17.45 -17.52
N LYS A 213 -7.70 -17.29 -16.33
CA LYS A 213 -8.47 -16.97 -15.11
C LYS A 213 -8.63 -15.47 -14.86
N ASP A 214 -7.98 -14.64 -15.66
CA ASP A 214 -7.89 -13.20 -15.43
C ASP A 214 -7.41 -12.89 -14.00
N GLU A 215 -6.30 -13.52 -13.59
CA GLU A 215 -5.77 -13.42 -12.23
C GLU A 215 -4.33 -12.90 -12.21
N CYS A 216 -4.08 -11.86 -11.43
CA CYS A 216 -2.72 -11.50 -11.04
C CYS A 216 -2.14 -12.62 -10.18
N VAL A 217 -0.95 -13.13 -10.50
CA VAL A 217 -0.26 -14.18 -9.72
C VAL A 217 0.68 -13.54 -8.70
N GLY A 218 1.41 -12.52 -9.14
CA GLY A 218 2.35 -11.77 -8.31
C GLY A 218 2.95 -10.59 -9.06
N TRP A 219 3.55 -9.65 -8.35
CA TRP A 219 4.11 -8.43 -8.92
C TRP A 219 5.25 -7.88 -8.08
N ALA A 220 6.09 -7.07 -8.74
CA ALA A 220 7.10 -6.26 -8.10
C ALA A 220 7.10 -4.85 -8.68
N PHE A 221 7.42 -3.87 -7.84
CA PHE A 221 7.57 -2.47 -8.24
C PHE A 221 8.97 -1.98 -7.91
N LEU A 222 9.62 -1.36 -8.90
CA LEU A 222 10.97 -0.84 -8.79
C LEU A 222 10.99 0.66 -9.06
N VAL A 223 11.74 1.39 -8.24
CA VAL A 223 12.02 2.82 -8.40
C VAL A 223 13.49 3.11 -8.15
N LYS A 224 14.02 4.19 -8.73
CA LYS A 224 15.40 4.62 -8.46
C LYS A 224 15.40 5.65 -7.33
N ARG A 225 16.10 5.36 -6.23
CA ARG A 225 16.18 6.25 -5.07
C ARG A 225 17.58 6.19 -4.46
N GLN A 226 18.23 7.35 -4.31
CA GLN A 226 19.52 7.46 -3.62
C GLN A 226 20.59 6.49 -4.16
N GLY A 227 20.63 6.29 -5.48
CA GLY A 227 21.59 5.38 -6.14
C GLY A 227 21.20 3.89 -6.12
N TYR A 228 20.11 3.51 -5.47
CA TYR A 228 19.61 2.13 -5.44
C TYR A 228 18.44 1.92 -6.41
N ALA A 229 18.30 0.68 -6.86
CA ALA A 229 17.07 0.15 -7.43
C ALA A 229 16.22 -0.41 -6.29
N ASP A 230 15.35 0.45 -5.76
CA ASP A 230 14.50 0.11 -4.65
C ASP A 230 13.34 -0.75 -5.13
N ILE A 231 13.27 -1.98 -4.62
CA ILE A 231 12.11 -2.86 -4.74
C ILE A 231 11.13 -2.43 -3.63
N GLU A 232 10.09 -1.70 -4.02
CA GLU A 232 9.07 -1.15 -3.11
C GLU A 232 7.99 -2.16 -2.75
N GLU A 233 7.76 -3.11 -3.65
CA GLU A 233 6.87 -4.24 -3.47
C GLU A 233 7.47 -5.47 -4.13
N PHE A 234 7.35 -6.61 -3.45
CA PHE A 234 7.64 -7.92 -4.01
C PHE A 234 6.62 -8.90 -3.43
N PHE A 235 5.61 -9.23 -4.22
CA PHE A 235 4.45 -9.96 -3.72
C PHE A 235 4.04 -11.09 -4.64
N ILE A 236 3.86 -12.28 -4.06
CA ILE A 236 3.19 -13.42 -4.68
C ILE A 236 1.93 -13.70 -3.87
N ARG A 237 0.78 -13.78 -4.55
CA ARG A 237 -0.50 -14.11 -3.89
C ARG A 237 -0.37 -15.46 -3.17
N PRO A 238 -0.92 -15.61 -1.95
CA PRO A 238 -0.75 -16.83 -1.14
C PRO A 238 -1.05 -18.14 -1.87
N SER A 239 -2.14 -18.21 -2.64
CA SER A 239 -2.55 -19.38 -3.42
C SER A 239 -1.57 -19.81 -4.52
N PHE A 240 -0.62 -18.95 -4.88
CA PHE A 240 0.40 -19.22 -5.90
C PHE A 240 1.80 -19.45 -5.30
N ARG A 241 1.97 -19.33 -3.98
CA ARG A 241 3.27 -19.56 -3.32
C ARG A 241 3.69 -21.03 -3.42
N GLY A 242 4.98 -21.29 -3.38
CA GLY A 242 5.54 -22.65 -3.51
C GLY A 242 5.56 -23.23 -4.93
N ARG A 243 5.04 -22.51 -5.94
CA ARG A 243 4.94 -22.98 -7.34
C ARG A 243 6.02 -22.42 -8.28
N GLY A 244 7.11 -21.88 -7.74
CA GLY A 244 8.22 -21.31 -8.51
C GLY A 244 8.04 -19.85 -8.96
N PHE A 245 6.85 -19.26 -8.84
CA PHE A 245 6.58 -17.87 -9.25
C PHE A 245 7.43 -16.82 -8.53
N GLY A 246 7.74 -17.01 -7.24
CA GLY A 246 8.67 -16.12 -6.53
C GLY A 246 10.08 -16.12 -7.14
N THR A 247 10.57 -17.29 -7.55
CA THR A 247 11.85 -17.41 -8.27
C THR A 247 11.78 -16.70 -9.61
N ALA A 248 10.73 -16.95 -10.39
CA ALA A 248 10.56 -16.31 -11.70
C ALA A 248 10.51 -14.78 -11.58
N LEU A 249 9.76 -14.25 -10.61
CA LEU A 249 9.67 -12.81 -10.37
C LEU A 249 11.03 -12.21 -9.95
N ALA A 250 11.79 -12.89 -9.09
CA ALA A 250 13.12 -12.43 -8.68
C ALA A 250 14.11 -12.38 -9.86
N GLU A 251 14.08 -13.36 -10.76
CA GLU A 251 14.90 -13.33 -11.98
C GLU A 251 14.49 -12.19 -12.91
N LEU A 252 13.19 -11.92 -13.02
CA LEU A 252 12.71 -10.79 -13.79
C LEU A 252 13.20 -9.47 -13.18
N VAL A 253 13.10 -9.27 -11.86
CA VAL A 253 13.58 -8.08 -11.14
C VAL A 253 15.06 -7.82 -11.43
N LYS A 254 15.93 -8.83 -11.34
CA LYS A 254 17.38 -8.67 -11.58
C LYS A 254 17.74 -8.26 -13.00
N LYS A 255 16.92 -8.63 -13.99
CA LYS A 255 17.15 -8.39 -15.42
C LYS A 255 16.48 -7.11 -15.92
N ARG A 256 16.24 -6.11 -15.05
CA ARG A 256 15.61 -4.85 -15.48
C ARG A 256 16.66 -3.86 -15.99
N PRO A 257 16.70 -3.55 -17.30
CA PRO A 257 17.73 -2.69 -17.88
C PRO A 257 17.72 -1.27 -17.33
N GLN A 258 16.57 -0.76 -16.91
CA GLN A 258 16.43 0.57 -16.30
C GLN A 258 17.21 0.72 -14.97
N PHE A 259 17.68 -0.39 -14.40
CA PHE A 259 18.29 -0.47 -13.08
C PHE A 259 19.63 -1.22 -13.08
N GLU A 260 20.19 -1.55 -14.23
CA GLU A 260 21.43 -2.35 -14.34
C GLU A 260 22.62 -1.72 -13.59
N ASP A 261 22.69 -0.39 -13.54
CA ASP A 261 23.76 0.35 -12.85
C ASP A 261 23.53 0.53 -11.34
N CYS A 262 22.46 -0.04 -10.78
CA CYS A 262 22.03 0.24 -9.41
C CYS A 262 22.03 -1.05 -8.58
N PRO A 263 22.65 -1.07 -7.39
CA PRO A 263 22.43 -2.16 -6.45
C PRO A 263 20.95 -2.25 -6.05
N LEU A 264 20.44 -3.47 -5.94
CA LEU A 264 19.08 -3.71 -5.47
C LEU A 264 18.97 -3.39 -3.98
N ARG A 265 17.84 -2.82 -3.57
CA ARG A 265 17.48 -2.67 -2.15
C ARG A 265 16.00 -2.98 -1.97
N LEU A 266 15.67 -3.93 -1.11
CA LEU A 266 14.29 -4.37 -0.89
C LEU A 266 13.73 -3.74 0.38
N TRP A 267 12.64 -2.98 0.29
CA TRP A 267 11.94 -2.47 1.46
C TRP A 267 10.84 -3.44 1.90
N ILE A 268 10.85 -3.82 3.18
CA ILE A 268 9.88 -4.76 3.75
C ILE A 268 9.00 -4.00 4.74
N GLY A 269 7.73 -3.82 4.37
CA GLY A 269 6.73 -3.12 5.18
C GLY A 269 6.32 -3.90 6.44
N HIS A 270 5.60 -3.23 7.33
CA HIS A 270 5.14 -3.80 8.60
C HIS A 270 4.25 -5.03 8.43
N VAL A 271 3.48 -5.08 7.33
CA VAL A 271 2.61 -6.22 6.97
C VAL A 271 3.39 -7.55 6.87
N ASP A 272 4.64 -7.51 6.43
CA ASP A 272 5.45 -8.72 6.22
C ASP A 272 6.48 -8.95 7.32
N ARG A 273 6.48 -8.14 8.39
CA ARG A 273 7.52 -8.16 9.43
C ARG A 273 7.68 -9.54 10.07
N ASN A 274 6.57 -10.24 10.29
CA ASN A 274 6.56 -11.55 10.95
C ASN A 274 6.98 -12.68 9.97
N ASN A 275 7.01 -12.39 8.66
CA ASN A 275 7.38 -13.35 7.62
C ASN A 275 8.87 -13.30 7.27
N VAL A 276 9.64 -12.36 7.81
CA VAL A 276 11.06 -12.19 7.47
C VAL A 276 11.88 -13.43 7.80
N ALA A 277 11.61 -14.11 8.92
CA ALA A 277 12.30 -15.34 9.29
C ALA A 277 11.82 -16.57 8.49
N SER A 278 10.78 -16.46 7.67
CA SER A 278 10.26 -17.59 6.90
C SER A 278 11.28 -18.05 5.85
N ALA A 279 11.34 -19.37 5.62
CA ALA A 279 12.18 -19.96 4.58
C ALA A 279 11.90 -19.35 3.20
N THR A 280 10.64 -19.02 2.90
CA THR A 280 10.26 -18.38 1.65
C THR A 280 10.86 -16.99 1.50
N MET A 281 10.76 -16.13 2.51
CA MET A 281 11.31 -14.77 2.44
C MET A 281 12.84 -14.79 2.36
N GLN A 282 13.50 -15.61 3.19
CA GLN A 282 14.96 -15.76 3.16
C GLN A 282 15.46 -16.27 1.81
N ALA A 283 14.76 -17.25 1.22
CA ALA A 283 15.11 -17.80 -0.07
C ALA A 283 14.88 -16.80 -1.23
N THR A 284 13.90 -15.89 -1.10
CA THR A 284 13.69 -14.78 -2.04
C THR A 284 14.80 -13.74 -1.91
N ALA A 285 15.13 -13.29 -0.71
CA ALA A 285 16.21 -12.33 -0.48
C ALA A 285 17.56 -12.84 -1.00
N LYS A 286 17.91 -14.09 -0.70
CA LYS A 286 19.12 -14.74 -1.24
C LYS A 286 19.16 -14.75 -2.76
N ARG A 287 18.02 -15.00 -3.43
CA ARG A 287 17.94 -14.99 -4.92
C ARG A 287 18.12 -13.59 -5.51
N LEU A 288 17.71 -12.57 -4.79
CA LEU A 288 17.93 -11.16 -5.12
C LEU A 288 19.35 -10.68 -4.72
N GLY A 289 20.15 -11.53 -4.06
CA GLY A 289 21.49 -11.18 -3.58
C GLY A 289 21.48 -10.28 -2.34
N LEU A 290 20.42 -10.30 -1.55
CA LEU A 290 20.19 -9.37 -0.43
C LEU A 290 20.29 -10.07 0.92
N SER A 291 20.80 -9.34 1.92
CA SER A 291 20.71 -9.68 3.34
C SER A 291 19.68 -8.80 4.02
N ILE A 292 18.72 -9.41 4.72
CA ILE A 292 17.66 -8.65 5.40
C ILE A 292 18.14 -8.16 6.76
N ASN A 293 17.99 -6.86 6.99
CA ASN A 293 18.39 -6.16 8.21
C ASN A 293 17.20 -5.35 8.77
N PRO A 294 17.12 -5.13 10.10
CA PRO A 294 16.16 -4.19 10.68
C PRO A 294 16.30 -2.80 10.08
N SER A 295 15.17 -2.18 9.74
CA SER A 295 15.15 -0.82 9.19
C SER A 295 15.10 0.23 10.31
N ARG A 296 15.72 1.38 10.07
CA ARG A 296 15.62 2.57 10.94
C ARG A 296 14.50 3.53 10.53
N ARG A 297 13.69 3.16 9.54
CA ARG A 297 12.59 3.98 9.01
C ARG A 297 11.29 3.54 9.67
N ASN A 298 10.49 4.50 10.14
CA ASN A 298 9.20 4.21 10.74
C ASN A 298 8.21 3.55 9.77
N TRP A 299 8.44 3.69 8.46
CA TRP A 299 7.57 3.16 7.42
C TRP A 299 7.94 1.78 6.86
N ALA A 300 9.04 1.18 7.33
CA ALA A 300 9.46 -0.17 6.94
C ALA A 300 10.08 -0.90 8.14
N SER A 301 9.67 -2.15 8.37
CA SER A 301 10.23 -2.98 9.44
C SER A 301 11.65 -3.45 9.13
N TYR A 302 11.93 -3.79 7.86
CA TYR A 302 13.23 -4.31 7.43
C TYR A 302 13.64 -3.75 6.06
N VAL A 303 14.93 -3.86 5.77
CA VAL A 303 15.53 -3.55 4.49
C VAL A 303 16.49 -4.66 4.08
N GLY A 304 16.37 -5.13 2.83
CA GLY A 304 17.32 -6.04 2.20
C GLY A 304 18.37 -5.24 1.43
N MET A 305 19.65 -5.40 1.77
CA MET A 305 20.80 -4.79 1.10
C MET A 305 21.94 -5.78 0.95
#